data_AF-A0A1Q3W2R1-F1
#
_entry.id   AF-A0A1Q3W2R1-F1
#
_cell.length_a   1.000
_cell.length_b   1.000
_cell.length_c   1.000
_cell.angle_alpha   90.00
_cell.angle_beta   90.00
_cell.angle_gamma   90.00
#
_symmetry.space_group_name_H-M   'P 1'
#
loop_
_entity.id
_entity.type
_entity.pdbx_description
1 polymer ?
#
loop_
_entity_poly.entity_id
_entity_poly.type
_entity_poly.pdbx_seq_one_letter_code
_entity_poly.pdbx_strand_id
1 'polypeptide(L)'
;MMMQWYARWRARREQRALERRQRAELAAEIGLPEDFLARLMSYRERRADELYQMLAALGLDVPDLKLHHAARLRMSVPCSECKTLQRCRLELAAGTARANYHAFCPNAAALDDLQGDIWRELKERRRKRLHPIVRHSSV
;
A
#
# COMPACT_ATOMS: atom_id res chain seq x y z
N MET A 1 -17.81 2.16 29.23
CA MET A 1 -16.66 1.53 28.52
C MET A 1 -16.98 0.16 27.90
N MET A 2 -17.80 -0.69 28.54
CA MET A 2 -18.14 -2.06 28.06
C MET A 2 -19.21 -2.12 26.94
N MET A 3 -20.27 -1.29 27.00
CA MET A 3 -21.33 -1.22 25.98
C MET A 3 -20.83 -0.81 24.60
N GLN A 4 -19.91 0.16 24.53
CA GLN A 4 -19.31 0.57 23.26
C GLN A 4 -18.36 -0.50 22.70
N TRP A 5 -17.70 -1.27 23.56
CA TRP A 5 -16.91 -2.42 23.12
C TRP A 5 -17.81 -3.51 22.52
N TYR A 6 -18.94 -3.81 23.16
CA TYR A 6 -19.90 -4.81 22.66
C TYR A 6 -20.57 -4.38 21.35
N ALA A 7 -20.95 -3.11 21.23
CA ALA A 7 -21.49 -2.55 19.99
C ALA A 7 -20.47 -2.59 18.84
N ARG A 8 -19.21 -2.20 19.11
CA ARG A 8 -18.10 -2.31 18.14
C ARG A 8 -17.76 -3.76 17.79
N TRP A 9 -17.90 -4.68 18.73
CA TRP A 9 -17.69 -6.11 18.49
C TRP A 9 -18.80 -6.69 17.62
N ARG A 10 -20.07 -6.34 17.89
CA ARG A 10 -21.22 -6.76 17.10
C ARG A 10 -21.13 -6.23 15.66
N ALA A 11 -20.85 -4.94 15.49
CA ALA A 11 -20.68 -4.33 14.17
C ALA A 11 -19.55 -4.99 13.36
N ARG A 12 -18.40 -5.27 14.01
CA ARG A 12 -17.30 -6.01 13.38
C ARG A 12 -17.68 -7.45 13.03
N ARG A 13 -18.49 -8.11 13.86
CA ARG A 13 -18.96 -9.48 13.60
C ARG A 13 -19.94 -9.52 12.42
N GLU A 14 -20.85 -8.55 12.34
CA GLU A 14 -21.80 -8.39 11.23
C GLU A 14 -21.06 -8.09 9.91
N GLN A 15 -20.08 -7.19 9.94
CA GLN A 15 -19.24 -6.90 8.77
C GLN A 15 -18.48 -8.14 8.29
N ARG A 16 -17.86 -8.91 9.21
CA ARG A 16 -17.19 -10.18 8.87
C ARG A 16 -18.15 -11.25 8.34
N ALA A 17 -19.41 -11.23 8.77
CA ALA A 17 -20.43 -12.16 8.29
C ALA A 17 -20.89 -11.78 6.87
N LEU A 18 -21.09 -10.48 6.60
CA LEU A 18 -21.36 -9.94 5.27
C LEU A 18 -20.23 -10.26 4.30
N GLU A 19 -18.97 -10.01 4.69
CA GLU A 19 -17.80 -10.35 3.87
C GLU A 19 -17.70 -11.86 3.60
N ARG A 20 -18.06 -12.72 4.56
CA ARG A 20 -18.13 -14.17 4.32
C ARG A 20 -19.20 -14.53 3.29
N ARG A 21 -20.40 -13.98 3.44
CA ARG A 21 -21.52 -14.25 2.53
C ARG A 21 -21.21 -13.78 1.11
N GLN A 22 -20.65 -12.58 0.97
CA GLN A 22 -20.21 -12.04 -0.32
C GLN A 22 -19.11 -12.90 -0.97
N ARG A 23 -18.19 -13.44 -0.18
CA ARG A 23 -17.19 -14.39 -0.71
C ARG A 23 -17.81 -15.70 -1.17
N ALA A 24 -18.76 -16.26 -0.42
CA ALA A 24 -19.45 -17.50 -0.82
C ALA A 24 -20.27 -17.30 -2.10
N GLU A 25 -20.98 -16.17 -2.23
CA GLU A 25 -21.72 -15.79 -3.44
C GLU A 25 -20.77 -15.67 -4.64
N LEU A 26 -19.66 -14.94 -4.48
CA LEU A 26 -18.65 -14.78 -5.53
C LEU A 26 -17.98 -16.11 -5.91
N ALA A 27 -17.67 -16.96 -4.94
CA ALA A 27 -17.08 -18.28 -5.14
C ALA A 27 -18.01 -19.18 -5.98
N ALA A 28 -19.31 -19.16 -5.67
CA ALA A 28 -20.32 -19.89 -6.43
C ALA A 28 -20.45 -19.36 -7.87
N GLU A 29 -20.42 -18.05 -8.06
CA GLU A 29 -20.50 -17.40 -9.38
C GLU A 29 -19.34 -17.79 -10.30
N ILE A 30 -18.11 -17.84 -9.76
CA ILE A 30 -16.90 -18.15 -10.53
C ILE A 30 -16.54 -19.65 -10.52
N GLY A 31 -17.34 -20.49 -9.86
CA GLY A 31 -17.13 -21.95 -9.79
C GLY A 31 -15.90 -22.37 -8.97
N LEU A 32 -15.45 -21.55 -8.02
CA LEU A 32 -14.31 -21.87 -7.15
C LEU A 32 -14.77 -22.31 -5.76
N PRO A 33 -14.04 -23.20 -5.09
CA PRO A 33 -14.26 -23.47 -3.66
C PRO A 33 -14.06 -22.20 -2.82
N GLU A 34 -14.94 -21.94 -1.84
CA GLU A 34 -14.87 -20.74 -0.98
C GLU A 34 -13.53 -20.65 -0.22
N ASP A 35 -13.01 -21.77 0.25
CA ASP A 35 -11.73 -21.87 0.95
C ASP A 35 -10.53 -21.61 0.03
N PHE A 36 -10.65 -21.96 -1.26
CA PHE A 36 -9.68 -21.62 -2.28
C PHE A 36 -9.72 -20.11 -2.59
N LEU A 37 -10.91 -19.53 -2.76
CA LEU A 37 -11.07 -18.09 -2.93
C LEU A 37 -10.55 -17.30 -1.73
N ALA A 38 -10.84 -17.75 -0.51
CA ALA A 38 -10.32 -17.15 0.73
C ALA A 38 -8.79 -17.22 0.79
N ARG A 39 -8.19 -18.35 0.39
CA ARG A 39 -6.72 -18.50 0.29
C ARG A 39 -6.14 -17.54 -0.76
N LEU A 40 -6.77 -17.41 -1.93
CA LEU A 40 -6.33 -16.50 -2.98
C LEU A 40 -6.39 -15.03 -2.54
N MET A 41 -7.48 -14.62 -1.90
CA MET A 41 -7.62 -13.27 -1.33
C MET A 41 -6.55 -13.01 -0.26
N SER A 42 -6.34 -13.95 0.67
CA SER A 42 -5.29 -13.84 1.70
C SER A 42 -3.88 -13.74 1.12
N TYR A 43 -3.64 -14.40 -0.02
CA TYR A 43 -2.35 -14.38 -0.69
C TYR A 43 -2.09 -13.02 -1.33
N ARG A 44 -3.12 -12.46 -1.98
CA ARG A 44 -3.07 -11.12 -2.57
C ARG A 44 -2.93 -10.02 -1.51
N GLU A 45 -3.60 -10.14 -0.36
CA GLU A 45 -3.43 -9.22 0.78
C GLU A 45 -1.99 -9.24 1.29
N ARG A 46 -1.45 -10.42 1.61
CA ARG A 46 -0.05 -10.57 2.05
C ARG A 46 0.94 -9.97 1.06
N ARG A 47 0.70 -10.20 -0.24
CA ARG A 47 1.52 -9.64 -1.32
C ARG A 47 1.45 -8.13 -1.49
N ALA A 48 0.32 -7.53 -1.13
CA ALA A 48 0.22 -6.07 -1.04
C ALA A 48 1.02 -5.53 0.16
N ASP A 49 1.07 -6.27 1.28
CA ASP A 49 1.83 -5.88 2.47
C ASP A 49 3.34 -5.78 2.20
N GLU A 50 3.91 -6.68 1.38
CA GLU A 50 5.33 -6.62 1.03
C GLU A 50 5.69 -5.37 0.22
N LEU A 51 4.80 -4.91 -0.68
CA LEU A 51 5.02 -3.64 -1.36
C LEU A 51 5.02 -2.48 -0.36
N TYR A 52 4.07 -2.46 0.57
CA TYR A 52 4.00 -1.40 1.58
C TYR A 52 5.22 -1.41 2.51
N GLN A 53 5.74 -2.58 2.87
CA GLN A 53 6.99 -2.72 3.61
C GLN A 53 8.19 -2.20 2.81
N MET A 54 8.27 -2.48 1.51
CA MET A 54 9.29 -1.92 0.64
C MET A 54 9.20 -0.40 0.57
N LEU A 55 8.01 0.16 0.38
CA LEU A 55 7.80 1.62 0.38
C LEU A 55 8.26 2.24 1.70
N ALA A 56 7.92 1.63 2.84
CA ALA A 56 8.38 2.06 4.15
C ALA A 56 9.90 1.98 4.30
N ALA A 57 10.54 0.89 3.84
CA ALA A 57 12.00 0.74 3.85
C ALA A 57 12.72 1.80 2.99
N LEU A 58 12.06 2.29 1.93
CA LEU A 58 12.52 3.41 1.12
C LEU A 58 12.25 4.79 1.75
N GLY A 59 11.57 4.83 2.90
CA GLY A 59 11.22 6.05 3.62
C GLY A 59 9.98 6.75 3.07
N LEU A 60 9.11 6.03 2.36
CA LEU A 60 7.90 6.56 1.76
C LEU A 60 6.70 6.32 2.67
N ASP A 61 5.93 7.37 2.92
CA ASP A 61 4.75 7.32 3.80
C ASP A 61 3.54 6.78 3.02
N VAL A 62 3.13 5.54 3.34
CA VAL A 62 2.07 4.82 2.62
C VAL A 62 0.69 5.53 2.72
N PRO A 63 0.25 6.00 3.90
CA PRO A 63 -0.91 6.89 4.02
C PRO A 63 -0.88 8.09 3.07
N ASP A 64 0.23 8.83 3.01
CA ASP A 64 0.39 10.00 2.13
C ASP A 64 0.33 9.59 0.65
N LEU A 65 1.01 8.50 0.29
CA LEU A 65 0.95 7.93 -1.06
C LEU A 65 -0.47 7.53 -1.48
N LYS A 66 -1.27 6.97 -0.57
CA LYS A 66 -2.67 6.62 -0.87
C LYS A 66 -3.51 7.86 -1.14
N LEU A 67 -3.20 8.98 -0.49
CA LEU A 67 -3.96 10.22 -0.64
C LEU A 67 -3.55 11.02 -1.89
N HIS A 68 -2.25 11.07 -2.18
CA HIS A 68 -1.69 11.97 -3.21
C HIS A 68 -1.15 11.26 -4.45
N HIS A 69 -0.84 9.96 -4.34
CA HIS A 69 -0.17 9.19 -5.40
C HIS A 69 -0.86 7.84 -5.66
N ALA A 70 -2.18 7.74 -5.46
CA ALA A 70 -2.93 6.48 -5.57
C ALA A 70 -2.71 5.74 -6.90
N ALA A 71 -2.60 6.47 -8.02
CA ALA A 71 -2.34 5.89 -9.33
C ALA A 71 -0.98 5.15 -9.41
N ARG A 72 0.02 5.61 -8.66
CA ARG A 72 1.34 4.98 -8.60
C ARG A 72 1.31 3.67 -7.80
N LEU A 73 0.37 3.51 -6.86
CA LEU A 73 0.16 2.26 -6.13
C LEU A 73 -0.40 1.11 -7.01
N ARG A 74 -0.70 1.36 -8.29
CA ARG A 74 -0.98 0.29 -9.28
C ARG A 74 0.21 -0.64 -9.49
N MET A 75 1.43 -0.24 -9.09
CA MET A 75 2.60 -1.12 -9.03
C MET A 75 2.40 -2.32 -8.05
N SER A 76 1.37 -2.30 -7.21
CA SER A 76 0.95 -3.44 -6.38
C SER A 76 0.57 -4.68 -7.19
N VAL A 77 0.04 -4.50 -8.40
CA VAL A 77 -0.34 -5.61 -9.28
C VAL A 77 0.89 -6.42 -9.71
N PRO A 78 1.88 -5.86 -10.44
CA PRO A 78 3.09 -6.61 -10.81
C PRO A 78 3.90 -7.08 -9.58
N CYS A 79 3.88 -6.34 -8.46
CA CYS A 79 4.49 -6.79 -7.20
C CYS A 79 3.83 -8.08 -6.68
N SER A 80 2.49 -8.15 -6.77
CA SER A 80 1.72 -9.31 -6.30
C SER A 80 1.88 -10.56 -7.15
N GLU A 81 2.59 -10.49 -8.27
CA GLU A 81 2.90 -11.62 -9.14
C GLU A 81 4.42 -11.88 -9.23
N CYS A 82 5.22 -11.12 -8.47
CA CYS A 82 6.67 -11.15 -8.54
C CYS A 82 7.27 -12.52 -8.16
N LYS A 83 8.20 -13.00 -8.99
CA LYS A 83 8.92 -14.27 -8.79
C LYS A 83 10.08 -14.16 -7.80
N THR A 84 10.58 -12.96 -7.51
CA THR A 84 11.71 -12.71 -6.57
C THR A 84 11.25 -12.37 -5.15
N LEU A 85 9.96 -12.59 -4.81
CA LEU A 85 9.37 -12.22 -3.53
C LEU A 85 10.11 -12.78 -2.30
N GLN A 86 10.65 -14.00 -2.39
CA GLN A 86 11.40 -14.57 -1.27
C GLN A 86 12.67 -13.78 -0.97
N ARG A 87 13.40 -13.34 -2.01
CA ARG A 87 14.55 -12.45 -1.84
C ARG A 87 14.11 -11.10 -1.26
N CYS A 88 13.00 -10.55 -1.74
CA CYS A 88 12.42 -9.32 -1.19
C CYS A 88 12.19 -9.43 0.34
N ARG A 89 11.56 -10.52 0.79
CA ARG A 89 11.31 -10.76 2.21
C ARG A 89 12.60 -10.89 3.03
N LEU A 90 13.60 -11.58 2.51
CA LEU A 90 14.91 -11.70 3.18
C LEU A 90 15.57 -10.34 3.35
N GLU A 91 15.58 -9.53 2.30
CA GLU A 91 16.19 -8.20 2.31
C GLU A 91 15.40 -7.23 3.20
N LEU A 92 14.07 -7.34 3.25
CA LEU A 92 13.22 -6.57 4.17
C LEU A 92 13.47 -6.97 5.62
N ALA A 93 13.53 -8.28 5.92
CA ALA A 93 13.80 -8.79 7.25
C ALA A 93 15.22 -8.43 7.74
N ALA A 94 16.19 -8.41 6.84
CA ALA A 94 17.57 -8.02 7.14
C ALA A 94 17.77 -6.49 7.21
N GLY A 95 16.76 -5.68 6.84
CA GLY A 95 16.88 -4.23 6.76
C GLY A 95 17.75 -3.72 5.60
N THR A 96 18.11 -4.57 4.65
CA THR A 96 19.00 -4.28 3.51
C THR A 96 18.25 -3.97 2.22
N ALA A 97 16.92 -4.10 2.21
CA ALA A 97 16.07 -3.87 1.04
C ALA A 97 16.36 -2.54 0.33
N ARG A 98 16.53 -1.43 1.07
CA ARG A 98 16.82 -0.10 0.49
C ARG A 98 18.10 -0.08 -0.35
N ALA A 99 19.14 -0.81 0.06
CA ALA A 99 20.40 -0.87 -0.66
C ALA A 99 20.34 -1.83 -1.87
N ASN A 100 19.52 -2.88 -1.77
CA ASN A 100 19.63 -4.05 -2.65
C ASN A 100 18.47 -4.23 -3.63
N TYR A 101 17.37 -3.48 -3.51
CA TYR A 101 16.16 -3.72 -4.32
C TYR A 101 16.39 -3.65 -5.83
N HIS A 102 17.31 -2.80 -6.32
CA HIS A 102 17.63 -2.74 -7.75
C HIS A 102 18.11 -4.08 -8.34
N ALA A 103 18.70 -4.94 -7.51
CA ALA A 103 19.23 -6.22 -7.96
C ALA A 103 18.17 -7.32 -8.12
N PHE A 104 16.91 -7.10 -7.73
CA PHE A 104 15.88 -8.14 -7.79
C PHE A 104 14.45 -7.64 -8.00
N CYS A 105 14.14 -6.38 -7.69
CA CYS A 105 12.79 -5.86 -7.68
C CYS A 105 12.37 -5.48 -9.11
N PRO A 106 11.31 -6.11 -9.67
CA PRO A 106 10.80 -5.73 -10.99
C PRO A 106 10.21 -4.31 -11.02
N ASN A 107 9.85 -3.76 -9.85
CA ASN A 107 9.34 -2.41 -9.72
C ASN A 107 10.44 -1.36 -9.46
N ALA A 108 11.73 -1.72 -9.52
CA ALA A 108 12.82 -0.80 -9.13
C ALA A 108 12.72 0.58 -9.81
N ALA A 109 12.59 0.61 -11.14
CA ALA A 109 12.45 1.87 -11.88
C ALA A 109 11.21 2.68 -11.47
N ALA A 110 10.07 2.02 -11.23
CA ALA A 110 8.84 2.69 -10.79
C ALA A 110 8.95 3.25 -9.37
N LEU A 111 9.73 2.60 -8.50
CA LEU A 111 10.03 3.08 -7.14
C LEU A 111 10.96 4.31 -7.20
N ASP A 112 11.96 4.30 -8.07
CA ASP A 112 12.88 5.43 -8.27
C ASP A 112 12.13 6.68 -8.78
N ASP A 113 11.26 6.50 -9.77
CA ASP A 113 10.41 7.57 -10.31
C ASP A 113 9.53 8.17 -9.21
N LEU A 114 8.93 7.33 -8.37
CA LEU A 114 8.09 7.77 -7.26
C LEU A 114 8.89 8.57 -6.23
N GLN A 115 10.09 8.12 -5.87
CA GLN A 115 10.97 8.86 -4.97
C GLN A 115 11.38 10.22 -5.57
N GLY A 116 11.69 10.26 -6.86
CA GLY A 116 12.03 11.48 -7.58
C GLY A 116 10.87 12.49 -7.62
N ASP A 117 9.65 12.03 -7.89
CA ASP A 117 8.44 12.86 -7.86
C ASP A 117 8.21 13.48 -6.48
N ILE A 118 8.23 12.66 -5.42
CA ILE A 118 8.02 13.12 -4.05
C ILE A 118 9.10 14.11 -3.64
N TRP A 119 10.37 13.84 -4.00
CA TRP A 119 11.45 14.77 -3.70
C TRP A 119 11.27 16.13 -4.40
N ARG A 120 10.84 16.13 -5.67
CA ARG A 120 10.50 17.36 -6.41
C ARG A 120 9.37 18.12 -5.73
N GLU A 121 8.31 17.44 -5.32
CA GLU A 121 7.19 18.06 -4.62
C GLU A 121 7.60 18.66 -3.27
N LEU A 122 8.39 17.94 -2.47
CA LEU A 122 8.90 18.42 -1.20
C LEU A 122 9.78 19.66 -1.38
N LYS A 123 10.65 19.67 -2.39
CA LYS A 123 11.49 20.82 -2.73
C LYS A 123 10.64 22.02 -3.11
N GLU A 124 9.60 21.81 -3.91
CA GLU A 124 8.67 22.87 -4.32
C GLU A 124 7.88 23.43 -3.13
N ARG A 125 7.34 22.56 -2.27
CA ARG A 125 6.64 22.97 -1.03
C ARG A 125 7.56 23.77 -0.12
N ARG A 126 8.82 23.34 0.04
CA ARG A 126 9.82 24.06 0.84
C ARG A 126 10.14 25.42 0.23
N ARG A 127 10.29 25.51 -1.09
CA ARG A 127 10.52 26.79 -1.81
C ARG A 127 9.38 27.78 -1.58
N LYS A 128 8.13 27.34 -1.77
CA LYS A 128 6.93 28.18 -1.55
C LYS A 128 6.77 28.61 -0.08
N ARG A 129 7.18 27.76 0.87
CA ARG A 129 7.16 28.10 2.30
C ARG A 129 8.23 29.13 2.67
N LEU A 130 9.41 29.06 2.05
CA LEU A 130 10.51 30.00 2.27
C LEU A 130 10.31 31.35 1.56
N HIS A 131 9.57 31.37 0.46
CA HIS A 131 9.20 32.60 -0.26
C HIS A 131 7.68 32.74 -0.30
N PRO A 132 7.03 33.10 0.82
CA PRO A 132 5.61 33.40 0.80
C PRO A 132 5.39 34.58 -0.14
N ILE A 133 4.45 34.44 -1.08
CA ILE A 133 4.03 35.55 -1.94
C ILE A 133 3.53 36.67 -1.03
N VAL A 134 4.30 37.76 -0.93
CA VAL A 134 3.85 38.99 -0.29
C VAL A 134 2.75 39.55 -1.18
N ARG A 135 1.49 39.34 -0.81
CA ARG A 135 0.39 40.07 -1.42
C ARG A 135 0.54 41.52 -0.98
N HIS A 136 1.13 42.36 -1.83
CA HIS A 136 0.98 43.80 -1.70
C HIS A 136 -0.50 44.10 -1.94
N SER A 137 -1.24 44.30 -0.85
CA SER A 137 -2.53 44.98 -0.89
C SER A 137 -2.23 46.43 -1.25
N SER A 138 -2.38 46.76 -2.53
CA SER A 138 -2.45 48.15 -2.97
C SER A 138 -3.76 48.76 -2.45
N VAL A 139 -3.57 49.91 -1.81
CA VAL A 139 -4.55 50.84 -1.24
C VAL A 139 -5.66 51.20 -2.23
#